data_AF-A0A932G584-F1
#
_entry.id   AF-A0A932G584-F1
#
_cell.length_a   1.000
_cell.length_b   1.000
_cell.length_c   1.000
_cell.angle_alpha   90.00
_cell.angle_beta   90.00
_cell.angle_gamma   90.00
#
_symmetry.space_group_name_H-M   'P 1'
#
loop_
_entity.id
_entity.type
_entity.pdbx_description
1 polymer ?
#
loop_
_entity_poly.entity_id
_entity_poly.type
_entity_poly.pdbx_seq_one_letter_code
_entity_poly.pdbx_strand_id
1 'polypeptide(L)' 'MITIDAEKRELALEVPSAELKKRKKSWKKPAPRYTRGVLAKYAAHVTSASLGAVTDADLKL' A
#
# COMPACT_ATOMS: atom_id res chain seq x y z
N MET A 1 12.74 4.20 15.17
CA MET A 1 12.67 2.77 15.55
C MET A 1 11.42 2.17 14.93
N ILE A 2 11.40 0.86 14.66
CA ILE A 2 10.18 0.14 14.27
C ILE A 2 9.87 -0.83 15.40
N THR A 3 8.64 -0.81 15.88
CA THR A 3 8.17 -1.64 16.99
C THR A 3 7.18 -2.67 16.45
N ILE A 4 7.42 -3.94 16.78
CA ILE A 4 6.57 -5.08 16.44
C ILE A 4 6.20 -5.76 17.76
N ASP A 5 4.95 -5.63 18.17
CA ASP A 5 4.43 -6.20 19.42
C ASP A 5 3.24 -7.12 19.08
N ALA A 6 3.49 -8.43 19.11
CA ALA A 6 2.48 -9.42 18.77
C ALA A 6 1.39 -9.55 19.84
N GLU A 7 1.71 -9.30 21.11
CA GLU A 7 0.76 -9.39 22.22
C GLU A 7 -0.26 -8.24 22.14
N LYS A 8 0.22 -7.03 21.83
CA LYS A 8 -0.65 -5.87 21.60
C LYS A 8 -1.27 -5.82 20.21
N ARG A 9 -0.78 -6.66 19.27
CA ARG A 9 -1.12 -6.63 17.84
C ARG A 9 -0.79 -5.27 17.21
N GLU A 10 0.38 -4.73 17.56
CA GLU A 10 0.82 -3.41 17.17
C GLU A 10 2.04 -3.47 16.24
N LEU A 11 1.97 -2.68 15.17
CA LEU A 11 3.10 -2.37 14.30
C LEU A 11 3.21 -0.84 14.22
N ALA A 12 4.23 -0.28 14.89
CA ALA A 12 4.40 1.16 15.00
C ALA A 12 5.73 1.62 14.42
N LEU A 13 5.70 2.77 13.75
CA LEU A 13 6.89 3.50 13.32
C LEU A 13 7.07 4.71 14.22
N GLU A 14 8.12 4.68 15.03
CA GLU A 14 8.41 5.73 16.01
C GLU A 14 9.12 6.90 15.35
N VAL A 15 8.35 7.68 14.59
CA VAL A 15 8.74 8.92 13.95
C VAL A 15 7.67 9.97 14.24
N PRO A 16 8.02 11.20 14.65
CA PRO A 16 7.04 12.24 14.91
C PRO A 16 6.09 12.47 13.72
N SER A 17 4.82 12.72 14.01
CA SER A 17 3.79 12.89 12.99
C SER A 17 4.09 14.04 12.01
N ALA A 18 4.74 15.10 12.48
CA ALA A 18 5.20 16.22 11.65
C ALA A 18 6.23 15.77 10.59
N GLU A 19 7.16 14.92 10.98
CA GLU A 19 8.19 14.37 10.08
C GLU A 19 7.58 13.37 9.09
N LEU A 20 6.64 12.52 9.54
CA LEU A 20 5.89 11.63 8.64
C LEU A 20 5.09 12.42 7.59
N LYS A 21 4.43 13.51 7.98
CA LYS A 21 3.73 14.42 7.05
C LYS A 21 4.70 15.02 6.03
N LYS A 22 5.89 15.46 6.47
CA LYS A 22 6.93 15.98 5.58
C LYS A 22 7.40 14.93 4.57
N ARG A 23 7.72 13.72 5.02
CA ARG A 23 8.15 12.60 4.14
C ARG A 23 7.05 12.18 3.16
N LYS A 24 5.80 12.16 3.60
CA LYS A 24 4.65 11.82 2.74
C LYS A 24 4.47 12.85 1.62
N LYS A 25 4.72 14.14 1.90
CA LYS A 25 4.70 15.19 0.87
C LYS A 25 5.81 15.03 -0.18
N SER A 26 6.96 14.51 0.20
CA SER A 26 8.08 14.28 -0.72
C SER A 26 8.04 12.93 -1.44
N TRP A 27 7.11 12.03 -1.06
CA TRP A 27 7.01 10.70 -1.65
C TRP A 27 6.50 10.77 -3.08
N LYS A 28 7.18 10.06 -3.98
CA LYS A 28 6.77 9.89 -5.38
C LYS A 28 6.48 8.42 -5.62
N LYS A 29 5.33 8.13 -6.26
CA LYS A 29 4.96 6.77 -6.64
C LYS A 29 6.02 6.18 -7.58
N PRO A 30 6.58 4.98 -7.30
CA PRO A 30 7.53 4.35 -8.20
C PRO A 30 6.87 3.92 -9.51
N ALA A 31 7.65 3.85 -10.58
CA ALA A 31 7.17 3.30 -11.85
C ALA A 31 6.80 1.80 -11.69
N PRO A 32 5.74 1.32 -12.35
CA PRO A 32 5.41 -0.10 -12.36
C PRO A 32 6.56 -0.93 -12.93
N ARG A 33 6.90 -2.04 -12.26
CA ARG A 33 7.91 -3.00 -12.76
C ARG A 33 7.48 -3.66 -14.08
N TYR A 34 6.17 -3.87 -14.25
CA TYR A 34 5.57 -4.44 -15.45
C TYR A 34 4.56 -3.46 -16.02
N THR A 35 4.77 -3.06 -17.28
CA THR A 35 3.92 -2.08 -17.98
C THR A 35 2.97 -2.73 -18.98
N ARG A 36 3.08 -4.04 -19.20
CA ARG A 36 2.25 -4.84 -20.11
C ARG A 36 2.02 -6.25 -19.58
N GLY A 37 1.12 -6.98 -20.23
CA GLY A 37 0.79 -8.36 -19.87
C GLY A 37 -0.11 -8.47 -18.65
N VAL A 38 -0.28 -9.69 -18.13
CA VAL A 38 -1.23 -9.96 -17.04
C VAL A 38 -0.88 -9.23 -15.75
N LEU A 39 0.40 -9.06 -15.42
CA LEU A 39 0.82 -8.36 -14.20
C LEU A 39 0.52 -6.86 -14.23
N ALA A 40 0.57 -6.24 -15.42
CA ALA A 40 0.14 -4.85 -15.57
C ALA A 40 -1.37 -4.71 -15.39
N LYS A 41 -2.17 -5.65 -15.92
CA LYS A 41 -3.62 -5.69 -15.71
C LYS A 41 -3.95 -5.88 -14.22
N TYR A 42 -3.34 -6.87 -13.58
CA TYR A 42 -3.54 -7.15 -12.15
C TYR A 42 -3.22 -5.93 -11.28
N ALA A 43 -2.03 -5.34 -11.44
CA ALA A 43 -1.61 -4.18 -10.63
C ALA A 43 -2.48 -2.93 -10.86
N ALA A 44 -3.16 -2.84 -12.01
CA ALA A 44 -4.09 -1.75 -12.30
C ALA A 44 -5.47 -1.91 -11.65
N HIS A 45 -5.90 -3.15 -11.37
CA HIS A 45 -7.26 -3.45 -10.91
C HIS A 45 -7.36 -4.01 -9.49
N VAL A 46 -6.26 -4.51 -8.93
CA VAL A 46 -6.26 -5.14 -7.61
C VAL A 46 -6.53 -4.12 -6.48
N THR A 47 -7.37 -4.51 -5.53
CA THR A 47 -7.65 -3.75 -4.31
C THR A 47 -6.66 -4.05 -3.18
N SER A 48 -6.75 -3.33 -2.06
CA SER A 48 -5.94 -3.59 -0.86
C SER A 48 -6.08 -5.03 -0.37
N ALA A 49 -5.02 -5.61 0.19
CA ALA A 49 -5.07 -6.93 0.84
C ALA A 49 -6.06 -6.96 2.02
N SER A 50 -6.26 -5.83 2.72
CA SER A 50 -7.29 -5.72 3.77
C SER A 50 -8.72 -5.86 3.23
N LEU A 51 -8.92 -5.74 1.92
CA LEU A 51 -10.18 -5.94 1.21
C LEU A 51 -10.19 -7.28 0.43
N GLY A 52 -9.18 -8.15 0.64
CA GLY A 52 -9.08 -9.45 -0.02
C GLY A 52 -8.36 -9.47 -1.37
N ALA A 53 -7.75 -8.36 -1.79
CA ALA A 53 -7.01 -8.26 -3.06
C ALA A 53 -7.84 -8.69 -4.30
N VAL A 54 -9.14 -8.41 -4.27
CA VAL A 54 -10.04 -8.68 -5.38
C VAL A 54 -9.77 -7.74 -6.56
N THR A 55 -10.15 -8.15 -7.77
CA THR A 55 -9.92 -7.39 -9.02
C THR A 55 -11.21 -6.92 -9.70
N ASP A 56 -12.34 -7.15 -9.05
CA ASP A 56 -13.70 -6.93 -9.56
C ASP A 56 -14.53 -5.95 -8.71
N ALA A 57 -13.94 -5.35 -7.66
CA ALA A 57 -14.66 -4.51 -6.70
C ALA A 57 -15.43 -3.34 -7.33
N ASP A 58 -14.92 -2.76 -8.41
CA ASP A 58 -15.52 -1.62 -9.11
C ASP A 58 -16.15 -2.00 -10.48
N LEU A 59 -16.26 -3.30 -10.77
CA LEU A 59 -16.87 -3.76 -12.03
C LEU A 59 -18.39 -3.63 -11.96
N LYS A 60 -18.96 -2.98 -12.97
CA LYS A 60 -20.41 -2.89 -13.20
C LYS A 60 -20.76 -3.82 -14.35
N LEU A 61 -20.99 -5.09 -14.04
CA LEU A 61 -21.46 -6.10 -14.98
C LEU A 61 -22.98 -6.27 -14.88
#